data_AF-A0A950E6G3-F1
#
_entry.id   AF-A0A950E6G3-F1
#
_cell.length_a   1.000
_cell.length_b   1.000
_cell.length_c   1.000
_cell.angle_alpha   90.00
_cell.angle_beta   90.00
_cell.angle_gamma   90.00
#
_symmetry.space_group_name_H-M   'P 1'
#
loop_
_entity.id
_entity.type
_entity.pdbx_description
1 polymer ?
#
loop_
_entity_poly.entity_id
_entity_poly.type
_entity_poly.pdbx_seq_one_letter_code
_entity_poly.pdbx_strand_id
1 'polypeptide(L)'
;MEVGVATDVGAGQRSNEDAWSAEQLHKNVTLLAVADGFGRAGGVPASTLVLETVRDAVRRELRRATFPSRTLSPTDVRQLLVSAFAEANDRLFRLGGGNDDCVTAASTCTAVLIINDQAFIAHVGDSRAYLLRRNELVALTNDESIMPELVRSGGRQVRSGTGRPRNIRPLLMRALGVEDAVAVAPKVSHYTLHA
;
A
#
# COMPACT_ATOMS: atom_id res chain seq x y z
N MET A 1 22.23 3.35 4.00
CA MET A 1 21.04 2.86 4.72
C MET A 1 21.07 1.35 4.66
N GLU A 2 20.91 0.68 5.79
CA GLU A 2 20.72 -0.76 5.85
C GLU A 2 19.23 -1.06 5.96
N VAL A 3 18.76 -2.14 5.31
CA VAL A 3 17.36 -2.53 5.31
C VAL A 3 17.25 -3.99 5.71
N GLY A 4 16.47 -4.24 6.75
CA GLY A 4 16.07 -5.59 7.18
C GLY A 4 14.61 -5.84 6.84
N VAL A 5 14.30 -7.08 6.51
CA VAL A 5 12.94 -7.52 6.15
C VAL A 5 12.68 -8.85 6.83
N ALA A 6 11.48 -9.00 7.37
CA ALA A 6 10.98 -10.26 7.88
C ALA A 6 9.49 -10.40 7.53
N THR A 7 9.07 -11.63 7.27
CA THR A 7 7.67 -11.99 7.11
C THR A 7 7.49 -13.42 7.60
N ASP A 8 6.34 -13.73 8.18
CA ASP A 8 6.00 -15.05 8.69
C ASP A 8 4.54 -15.34 8.32
N VAL A 9 4.25 -16.59 7.98
CA VAL A 9 2.88 -16.99 7.63
C VAL A 9 1.94 -16.89 8.84
N GLY A 10 2.48 -16.98 10.06
CA GLY A 10 1.73 -17.02 11.29
C GLY A 10 1.14 -18.41 11.57
N ALA A 11 0.97 -18.71 12.86
CA ALA A 11 0.43 -19.99 13.29
C ALA A 11 -1.02 -20.20 12.78
N GLY A 12 -1.24 -21.29 12.04
CA GLY A 12 -2.58 -21.71 11.61
C GLY A 12 -3.08 -21.04 10.33
N GLN A 13 -2.26 -20.23 9.66
CA GLN A 13 -2.53 -19.74 8.29
C GLN A 13 -2.03 -20.75 7.25
N ARG A 14 -2.68 -20.80 6.09
CA ARG A 14 -2.31 -21.70 4.97
C ARG A 14 -1.38 -21.06 3.95
N SER A 15 -1.48 -19.75 3.81
CA SER A 15 -0.69 -18.93 2.88
C SER A 15 -0.38 -17.60 3.55
N ASN A 16 0.75 -17.02 3.16
CA ASN A 16 1.10 -15.67 3.55
C ASN A 16 0.51 -14.71 2.52
N GLU A 17 -0.41 -13.84 2.97
CA GLU A 17 -1.01 -12.80 2.13
C GLU A 17 -0.32 -11.44 2.33
N ASP A 18 0.71 -11.38 3.17
CA ASP A 18 1.56 -10.21 3.33
C ASP A 18 2.57 -10.13 2.19
N ALA A 19 2.87 -8.90 1.77
CA ALA A 19 3.95 -8.60 0.87
C ALA A 19 4.78 -7.42 1.39
N TRP A 20 6.02 -7.36 0.93
CA TRP A 20 6.94 -6.27 1.24
C TRP A 20 7.77 -5.91 0.02
N SER A 21 8.31 -4.69 0.02
CA SER A 21 9.29 -4.20 -0.94
C SER A 21 10.36 -3.41 -0.19
N ALA A 22 11.63 -3.65 -0.52
CA ALA A 22 12.78 -3.01 0.10
C ALA A 22 13.85 -2.81 -0.97
N GLU A 23 13.67 -1.80 -1.82
CA GLU A 23 14.44 -1.67 -3.06
C GLU A 23 15.06 -0.27 -3.21
N GLN A 24 16.38 -0.22 -3.41
CA GLN A 24 17.06 0.99 -3.86
C GLN A 24 16.77 1.19 -5.35
N LEU A 25 15.88 2.13 -5.68
CA LEU A 25 15.42 2.37 -7.05
C LEU A 25 16.38 3.26 -7.84
N HIS A 26 17.18 4.09 -7.15
CA HIS A 26 18.23 4.95 -7.71
C HIS A 26 19.27 5.27 -6.61
N LYS A 27 20.43 5.86 -6.97
CA LYS A 27 21.56 6.13 -6.06
C LYS A 27 21.15 6.70 -4.68
N ASN A 28 20.18 7.62 -4.67
CA ASN A 28 19.68 8.26 -3.44
C ASN A 28 18.17 8.06 -3.23
N VAL A 29 17.56 7.08 -3.89
CA VAL A 29 16.12 6.82 -3.81
C VAL A 29 15.90 5.39 -3.36
N THR A 30 15.25 5.22 -2.22
CA THR A 30 14.86 3.89 -1.71
C THR A 30 13.37 3.84 -1.46
N LEU A 31 12.73 2.78 -1.94
CA LEU A 31 11.34 2.47 -1.64
C LEU A 31 11.30 1.33 -0.63
N LEU A 32 10.64 1.58 0.49
CA LEU A 32 10.24 0.57 1.46
C LEU A 32 8.73 0.50 1.43
N ALA A 33 8.13 -0.69 1.39
CA ALA A 33 6.69 -0.83 1.45
C ALA A 33 6.26 -2.16 2.06
N VAL A 34 5.10 -2.15 2.70
CA VAL A 34 4.42 -3.34 3.20
C VAL A 34 2.95 -3.29 2.82
N ALA A 35 2.36 -4.46 2.62
CA ALA A 35 0.95 -4.62 2.29
C ALA A 35 0.42 -5.91 2.92
N ASP A 36 -0.73 -5.83 3.58
CA ASP A 36 -1.53 -6.95 4.08
C ASP A 36 -2.76 -7.06 3.16
N GLY A 37 -2.82 -8.17 2.43
CA GLY A 37 -3.85 -8.42 1.42
C GLY A 37 -4.77 -9.56 1.79
N PHE A 38 -5.86 -9.67 1.03
CA PHE A 38 -6.55 -10.94 0.89
C PHE A 38 -6.94 -11.16 -0.56
N GLY A 39 -7.06 -12.43 -0.91
CA GLY A 39 -7.55 -12.83 -2.22
C GLY A 39 -6.54 -12.57 -3.33
N ARG A 40 -6.98 -12.89 -4.56
CA ARG A 40 -6.11 -12.86 -5.73
C ARG A 40 -6.82 -12.15 -6.87
N ALA A 41 -6.09 -11.27 -7.53
CA ALA A 41 -6.58 -10.51 -8.67
C ALA A 41 -5.75 -10.90 -9.90
N GLY A 42 -6.42 -11.43 -10.93
CA GLY A 42 -5.72 -12.00 -12.10
C GLY A 42 -4.74 -13.15 -11.74
N GLY A 43 -5.00 -13.89 -10.68
CA GLY A 43 -4.15 -15.00 -10.21
C GLY A 43 -2.97 -14.58 -9.32
N VAL A 44 -2.75 -13.28 -9.11
CA VAL A 44 -1.67 -12.73 -8.26
C VAL A 44 -2.23 -12.32 -6.90
N PRO A 45 -1.53 -12.56 -5.76
CA PRO A 45 -1.97 -12.05 -4.46
C PRO A 45 -2.17 -10.53 -4.49
N ALA A 46 -3.21 -10.05 -3.83
CA ALA A 46 -3.59 -8.63 -3.85
C ALA A 46 -2.44 -7.71 -3.38
N SER A 47 -1.79 -8.07 -2.28
CA SER A 47 -0.67 -7.34 -1.68
C SER A 47 0.53 -7.26 -2.63
N THR A 48 0.89 -8.36 -3.28
CA THR A 48 1.95 -8.39 -4.30
C THR A 48 1.62 -7.46 -5.46
N LEU A 49 0.41 -7.56 -6.03
CA LEU A 49 -0.02 -6.73 -7.15
C LEU A 49 0.07 -5.24 -6.84
N VAL A 50 -0.33 -4.85 -5.63
CA VAL A 50 -0.27 -3.46 -5.16
C VAL A 50 1.18 -2.99 -5.06
N LEU A 51 2.05 -3.73 -4.37
CA LEU A 51 3.44 -3.31 -4.18
C LEU A 51 4.21 -3.25 -5.50
N GLU A 52 4.00 -4.20 -6.41
CA GLU A 52 4.59 -4.18 -7.74
C GLU A 52 4.15 -2.95 -8.53
N THR A 53 2.85 -2.62 -8.49
CA THR A 53 2.31 -1.47 -9.22
C THR A 53 2.84 -0.15 -8.67
N VAL A 54 2.89 0.01 -7.34
CA VAL A 54 3.47 1.20 -6.71
C VAL A 54 4.94 1.35 -7.06
N ARG A 55 5.72 0.26 -6.96
CA ARG A 55 7.15 0.24 -7.32
C ARG A 55 7.36 0.63 -8.78
N ASP A 56 6.58 0.06 -9.70
CA ASP A 56 6.75 0.28 -11.13
C ASP A 56 6.35 1.71 -11.53
N ALA A 57 5.33 2.27 -10.90
CA ALA A 57 4.95 3.67 -11.07
C ALA A 57 6.06 4.62 -10.61
N VAL A 58 6.64 4.38 -9.43
CA VAL A 58 7.79 5.17 -8.93
C VAL A 58 8.98 5.04 -9.89
N ARG A 59 9.37 3.82 -10.27
CA ARG A 59 10.47 3.60 -11.24
C ARG A 59 10.25 4.30 -12.57
N ARG A 60 9.02 4.29 -13.07
CA ARG A 60 8.65 4.95 -14.33
C ARG A 60 8.84 6.45 -14.23
N GLU A 61 8.46 7.06 -13.11
CA GLU A 61 8.65 8.49 -12.90
C GLU A 61 10.12 8.87 -12.71
N LEU A 62 10.89 8.06 -11.96
CA LEU A 62 12.34 8.27 -11.82
C LEU A 62 13.07 8.24 -13.17
N ARG A 63 12.63 7.39 -14.11
CA ARG A 63 13.17 7.34 -15.48
C ARG A 63 12.78 8.55 -16.32
N ARG A 64 11.54 9.04 -16.19
CA ARG A 64 11.02 10.20 -16.95
C ARG A 64 11.64 11.51 -16.52
N ALA A 65 11.84 11.70 -15.22
CA ALA A 65 12.33 12.97 -14.68
C ALA A 65 13.80 13.26 -15.02
N THR A 66 14.51 12.38 -15.75
CA THR A 66 15.96 12.48 -16.00
C THR A 66 16.66 12.83 -14.68
N PHE A 67 16.67 11.87 -13.75
CA PHE A 67 17.10 12.05 -12.36
C PHE A 67 18.55 12.55 -12.08
N PRO A 68 19.36 13.00 -13.07
CA PRO A 68 20.43 13.96 -12.78
C PRO A 68 20.09 15.45 -12.96
N SER A 69 19.01 15.84 -13.65
CA SER A 69 18.76 17.24 -14.07
C SER A 69 17.55 17.93 -13.43
N ARG A 70 16.55 17.18 -12.94
CA ARG A 70 15.38 17.74 -12.26
C ARG A 70 15.29 17.20 -10.84
N THR A 71 15.47 18.08 -9.87
CA THR A 71 15.16 17.79 -8.46
C THR A 71 13.64 17.70 -8.31
N LEU A 72 13.09 16.56 -7.88
CA LEU A 72 11.68 16.47 -7.54
C LEU A 72 11.42 17.33 -6.29
N SER A 73 10.46 18.24 -6.38
CA SER A 73 9.99 18.96 -5.20
C SER A 73 9.18 18.02 -4.29
N PRO A 74 9.02 18.33 -2.99
CA PRO A 74 8.14 17.55 -2.11
C PRO A 74 6.71 17.39 -2.66
N THR A 75 6.21 18.39 -3.38
CA THR A 75 4.90 18.35 -4.05
C THR A 75 4.88 17.34 -5.20
N ASP A 76 5.93 17.28 -6.02
CA ASP A 76 6.03 16.30 -7.11
C ASP A 76 6.05 14.87 -6.56
N VAL A 77 6.80 14.64 -5.47
CA VAL A 77 6.89 13.32 -4.82
C VAL A 77 5.55 12.91 -4.21
N ARG A 78 4.85 13.85 -3.57
CA ARG A 78 3.48 13.63 -3.07
C ARG A 78 2.55 13.22 -4.21
N GLN A 79 2.55 13.95 -5.32
CA GLN A 79 1.69 13.66 -6.45
C GLN A 79 2.03 12.31 -7.10
N LEU A 80 3.32 11.97 -7.18
CA LEU A 80 3.78 10.65 -7.63
C LEU A 80 3.19 9.53 -6.77
N LEU A 81 3.29 9.63 -5.45
CA LEU A 81 2.76 8.60 -4.54
C LEU A 81 1.22 8.49 -4.62
N VAL A 82 0.51 9.62 -4.73
CA VAL A 82 -0.94 9.64 -4.94
C VAL A 82 -1.30 8.90 -6.23
N SER A 83 -0.65 9.24 -7.35
CA SER A 83 -0.90 8.58 -8.64
C SER A 83 -0.52 7.10 -8.63
N ALA A 84 0.55 6.72 -7.94
CA ALA A 84 0.99 5.33 -7.82
C ALA A 84 -0.02 4.47 -7.04
N PHE A 85 -0.59 4.99 -5.96
CA PHE A 85 -1.64 4.32 -5.19
C PHE A 85 -2.95 4.25 -5.97
N ALA A 86 -3.30 5.31 -6.72
CA ALA A 86 -4.47 5.28 -7.61
C ALA A 86 -4.34 4.21 -8.70
N GLU A 87 -3.17 4.11 -9.35
CA GLU A 87 -2.90 3.05 -10.34
C GLU A 87 -2.98 1.65 -9.73
N ALA A 88 -2.44 1.47 -8.51
CA ALA A 88 -2.54 0.22 -7.78
C ALA A 88 -4.00 -0.13 -7.42
N ASN A 89 -4.79 0.85 -6.97
CA ASN A 89 -6.22 0.68 -6.71
C ASN A 89 -6.97 0.27 -7.98
N ASP A 90 -6.81 1.01 -9.08
CA ASP A 90 -7.51 0.74 -10.34
C ASP A 90 -7.16 -0.62 -10.93
N ARG A 91 -5.90 -1.03 -10.80
CA ARG A 91 -5.45 -2.34 -11.28
C ARG A 91 -6.03 -3.46 -10.42
N LEU A 92 -5.99 -3.31 -9.10
CA LEU A 92 -6.53 -4.30 -8.17
C LEU A 92 -8.05 -4.40 -8.29
N PHE A 93 -8.76 -3.27 -8.37
CA PHE A 93 -10.20 -3.18 -8.55
C PHE A 93 -10.64 -3.91 -9.83
N ARG A 94 -10.02 -3.58 -10.98
CA ARG A 94 -10.36 -4.21 -12.28
C ARG A 94 -10.09 -5.71 -12.30
N LEU A 95 -8.95 -6.16 -11.77
CA LEU A 95 -8.56 -7.56 -11.77
C LEU A 95 -9.24 -8.37 -10.65
N GLY A 96 -9.76 -7.69 -9.63
CA GLY A 96 -10.45 -8.24 -8.45
C GLY A 96 -11.97 -8.27 -8.58
N GLY A 97 -12.51 -8.16 -9.78
CA GLY A 97 -13.95 -8.31 -10.05
C GLY A 97 -14.73 -7.00 -10.16
N GLY A 98 -14.09 -5.83 -9.96
CA GLY A 98 -14.52 -4.49 -10.36
C GLY A 98 -15.97 -4.11 -10.10
N ASN A 99 -16.90 -4.60 -10.93
CA ASN A 99 -18.33 -4.30 -10.92
C ASN A 99 -19.20 -5.38 -10.26
N ASP A 100 -18.64 -6.52 -9.89
CA ASP A 100 -19.39 -7.60 -9.23
C ASP A 100 -19.84 -7.17 -7.83
N ASP A 101 -20.98 -7.68 -7.36
CA ASP A 101 -21.45 -7.48 -5.99
C ASP A 101 -20.54 -8.17 -4.95
N CYS A 102 -19.35 -8.61 -5.33
CA CYS A 102 -18.45 -9.34 -4.47
C CYS A 102 -17.01 -8.84 -4.55
N VAL A 103 -16.41 -8.58 -3.40
CA VAL A 103 -14.96 -8.28 -3.33
C VAL A 103 -14.19 -9.59 -3.35
N THR A 104 -13.35 -9.77 -4.35
CA THR A 104 -12.53 -11.00 -4.50
C THR A 104 -11.06 -10.78 -4.11
N ALA A 105 -10.61 -9.53 -4.04
CA ALA A 105 -9.28 -9.15 -3.64
C ALA A 105 -9.26 -7.73 -3.08
N ALA A 106 -8.54 -7.50 -1.98
CA ALA A 106 -8.24 -6.16 -1.47
C ALA A 106 -6.90 -6.16 -0.74
N SER A 107 -6.31 -4.98 -0.55
CA SER A 107 -5.04 -4.86 0.17
C SER A 107 -4.85 -3.51 0.85
N THR A 108 -4.13 -3.51 1.96
CA THR A 108 -3.50 -2.29 2.48
C THR A 108 -2.28 -1.93 1.65
N CYS A 109 -1.75 -0.72 1.87
CA CYS A 109 -0.41 -0.37 1.45
C CYS A 109 0.15 0.73 2.35
N THR A 110 1.35 0.50 2.89
CA THR A 110 2.15 1.54 3.55
C THR A 110 3.49 1.60 2.87
N ALA A 111 3.77 2.70 2.19
CA ALA A 111 5.00 2.93 1.45
C ALA A 111 5.77 4.11 2.04
N VAL A 112 7.08 3.96 2.17
CA VAL A 112 8.05 5.00 2.54
C VAL A 112 9.02 5.17 1.38
N LEU A 113 8.92 6.31 0.70
CA LEU A 113 9.86 6.71 -0.34
C LEU A 113 10.89 7.66 0.28
N ILE A 114 12.14 7.22 0.33
CA ILE A 114 13.26 7.97 0.88
C ILE A 114 14.05 8.55 -0.28
N ILE A 115 14.19 9.88 -0.32
CA ILE A 115 14.97 10.61 -1.31
C ILE A 115 15.98 11.47 -0.56
N ASN A 116 17.27 11.12 -0.65
CA ASN A 116 18.33 11.69 0.18
C ASN A 116 17.99 11.57 1.68
N ASP A 117 17.76 12.69 2.37
CA ASP A 117 17.39 12.81 3.78
C ASP A 117 15.88 13.07 3.97
N GLN A 118 15.07 12.95 2.93
CA GLN A 118 13.62 13.19 2.99
C GLN A 118 12.86 11.87 2.94
N ALA A 119 11.88 11.69 3.83
CA ALA A 119 10.99 10.54 3.85
C ALA A 119 9.56 10.97 3.53
N PHE A 120 8.95 10.30 2.55
CA PHE A 120 7.56 10.47 2.15
C PHE A 120 6.80 9.18 2.46
N ILE A 121 5.84 9.25 3.38
CA ILE A 121 5.01 8.09 3.75
C ILE A 121 3.65 8.23 3.08
N ALA A 122 3.28 7.26 2.25
CA ALA A 122 1.95 7.10 1.68
C ALA A 122 1.27 5.87 2.29
N HIS A 123 0.04 6.02 2.75
CA HIS A 123 -0.63 5.00 3.55
C HIS A 123 -2.14 4.90 3.23
N VAL A 124 -2.61 3.65 3.13
CA VAL A 124 -4.01 3.22 3.09
C VAL A 124 -4.15 1.92 3.90
N GLY A 125 -5.07 1.90 4.88
CA GLY A 125 -5.40 0.72 5.67
C GLY A 125 -4.99 0.82 7.13
N ASP A 126 -4.56 -0.29 7.73
CA ASP A 126 -4.20 -0.40 9.15
C ASP A 126 -2.74 -0.86 9.37
N SER A 127 -1.98 -1.10 8.29
CA SER A 127 -0.53 -1.30 8.38
C SER A 127 0.16 -0.03 8.86
N ARG A 128 1.29 -0.14 9.56
CA ARG A 128 1.85 1.01 10.26
C ARG A 128 3.29 1.31 9.89
N ALA A 129 3.61 2.60 9.80
CA ALA A 129 4.98 3.08 9.76
C ALA A 129 5.35 3.73 11.09
N TYR A 130 6.54 3.43 11.59
CA TYR A 130 7.05 3.97 12.84
C TYR A 130 8.44 4.60 12.64
N LEU A 131 8.74 5.65 13.39
CA LEU A 131 10.07 6.20 13.54
C LEU A 131 10.57 5.91 14.96
N LEU A 132 11.65 5.14 15.07
CA LEU A 132 12.38 4.96 16.32
C LEU A 132 13.57 5.92 16.35
N ARG A 133 13.58 6.87 17.29
CA ARG A 133 14.68 7.83 17.46
C ARG A 133 14.87 8.12 18.94
N ARG A 134 16.13 8.11 19.41
CA ARG A 134 16.47 8.40 20.82
C ARG A 134 15.63 7.57 21.81
N ASN A 135 15.43 6.29 21.49
CA ASN A 135 14.63 5.36 22.28
C ASN A 135 13.12 5.70 22.38
N GLU A 136 12.63 6.59 21.52
CA GLU A 136 11.21 6.93 21.38
C GLU A 136 10.67 6.37 20.07
N LEU A 137 9.58 5.61 20.15
CA LEU A 137 8.88 5.04 19.00
C LEU A 137 7.64 5.87 18.70
N VAL A 138 7.64 6.56 17.57
CA VAL A 138 6.54 7.43 17.13
C VAL A 138 5.84 6.82 15.92
N ALA A 139 4.52 6.66 15.99
CA ALA A 139 3.71 6.25 14.85
C ALA A 139 3.62 7.40 13.83
N LEU A 140 3.91 7.10 12.56
CA LEU A 140 3.83 8.06 11.44
C LEU A 140 2.53 7.92 10.64
N THR A 141 1.78 6.85 10.89
CA THR A 141 0.47 6.55 10.28
C THR A 141 -0.57 6.32 11.36
N ASN A 142 -1.83 6.53 11.01
CA ASN A 142 -2.98 6.25 11.86
C ASN A 142 -3.90 5.29 11.11
N ASP A 143 -4.35 4.23 11.78
CA ASP A 143 -5.23 3.22 11.19
C ASP A 143 -6.50 3.84 10.61
N GLU A 144 -6.82 3.49 9.38
CA GLU A 144 -8.00 3.98 8.66
C GLU A 144 -9.12 2.93 8.71
N SER A 145 -9.74 2.76 9.88
CA SER A 145 -10.92 1.91 10.03
C SER A 145 -12.15 2.56 9.39
N ILE A 146 -12.94 1.79 8.66
CA ILE A 146 -14.27 2.21 8.17
C ILE A 146 -15.29 1.36 8.90
N MET A 147 -16.05 1.90 9.85
CA MET A 147 -17.37 1.36 10.20
C MET A 147 -18.27 2.52 10.61
N PRO A 148 -19.48 2.73 10.01
CA PRO A 148 -20.49 1.72 9.66
C PRO A 148 -21.19 1.91 8.29
N GLU A 149 -20.58 2.56 7.29
CA GLU A 149 -21.28 2.85 6.02
C GLU A 149 -21.41 1.64 5.07
N LEU A 150 -20.41 0.75 5.03
CA LEU A 150 -20.45 -0.47 4.20
C LEU A 150 -21.49 -1.50 4.67
N VAL A 151 -21.83 -1.50 5.96
CA VAL A 151 -22.89 -2.34 6.53
C VAL A 151 -24.28 -1.80 6.21
N ARG A 152 -24.41 -0.48 5.97
CA ARG A 152 -25.72 0.18 5.73
C ARG A 152 -26.17 0.18 4.27
N SER A 153 -25.25 0.04 3.31
CA SER A 153 -25.56 0.14 1.87
C SER A 153 -25.90 -1.18 1.16
N GLY A 154 -26.10 -2.29 1.89
CA GLY A 154 -26.33 -3.60 1.28
C GLY A 154 -25.06 -4.25 0.73
N GLY A 155 -23.93 -4.01 1.43
CA GLY A 155 -22.56 -4.16 0.97
C GLY A 155 -22.19 -5.46 0.24
N ARG A 156 -21.32 -5.29 -0.75
CA ARG A 156 -20.71 -6.36 -1.55
C ARG A 156 -20.26 -7.53 -0.68
N GLN A 157 -20.69 -8.74 -1.04
CA GLN A 157 -20.38 -9.97 -0.32
C GLN A 157 -18.95 -10.45 -0.57
N VAL A 158 -18.40 -11.26 0.33
CA VAL A 158 -17.08 -11.87 0.13
C VAL A 158 -17.26 -13.24 -0.48
N ARG A 159 -16.72 -13.48 -1.69
CA ARG A 159 -16.70 -14.82 -2.27
C ARG A 159 -15.56 -15.63 -1.68
N SER A 160 -15.87 -16.49 -0.71
CA SER A 160 -14.92 -17.50 -0.22
C SER A 160 -15.23 -18.88 -0.78
N GLY A 161 -14.22 -19.58 -1.30
CA GLY A 161 -14.34 -21.02 -1.58
C GLY A 161 -14.55 -21.80 -0.28
N THR A 162 -15.76 -22.32 -0.05
CA THR A 162 -16.16 -23.35 0.95
C THR A 162 -15.78 -23.17 2.43
N GLY A 163 -15.11 -22.09 2.82
CA GLY A 163 -14.74 -21.81 4.21
C GLY A 163 -14.79 -20.32 4.50
N ARG A 164 -15.39 -19.94 5.63
CA ARG A 164 -15.48 -18.55 6.10
C ARG A 164 -14.07 -17.94 6.13
N PRO A 165 -13.77 -16.85 5.39
CA PRO A 165 -12.43 -16.30 5.37
C PRO A 165 -12.16 -15.67 6.74
N ARG A 166 -11.10 -16.12 7.42
CA ARG A 166 -10.68 -15.55 8.71
C ARG A 166 -10.11 -14.12 8.57
N ASN A 167 -9.84 -13.67 7.34
CA ASN A 167 -9.21 -12.39 7.02
C ASN A 167 -10.16 -11.45 6.26
N ILE A 168 -11.37 -11.19 6.80
CA ILE A 168 -12.22 -10.09 6.32
C ILE A 168 -11.70 -8.70 6.74
N ARG A 169 -10.55 -8.62 7.42
CA ARG A 169 -10.02 -7.36 7.98
C ARG A 169 -9.90 -6.26 6.94
N PRO A 170 -9.33 -6.46 5.73
CA PRO A 170 -9.25 -5.39 4.73
C PRO A 170 -10.59 -4.89 4.20
N LEU A 171 -11.70 -5.57 4.50
CA LEU A 171 -13.06 -5.13 4.17
C LEU A 171 -13.71 -4.29 5.29
N LEU A 172 -13.13 -4.33 6.49
CA LEU A 172 -13.60 -3.57 7.65
C LEU A 172 -12.84 -2.23 7.81
N MET A 173 -12.03 -1.89 6.81
CA MET A 173 -11.15 -0.73 6.80
C MET A 173 -10.99 -0.20 5.38
N ARG A 174 -10.36 0.97 5.26
CA ARG A 174 -10.05 1.57 3.98
C ARG A 174 -8.98 0.73 3.30
N ALA A 175 -9.28 0.16 2.14
CA ALA A 175 -8.37 -0.72 1.42
C ALA A 175 -8.41 -0.45 -0.08
N LEU A 176 -7.29 -0.76 -0.74
CA LEU A 176 -7.19 -0.70 -2.19
C LEU A 176 -8.00 -1.86 -2.79
N GLY A 177 -8.66 -1.60 -3.93
CA GLY A 177 -9.42 -2.58 -4.70
C GLY A 177 -10.88 -2.76 -4.28
N VAL A 178 -11.35 -2.04 -3.25
CA VAL A 178 -12.74 -2.12 -2.77
C VAL A 178 -13.65 -1.10 -3.48
N GLU A 179 -13.15 0.13 -3.64
CA GLU A 179 -13.86 1.26 -4.23
C GLU A 179 -13.06 1.85 -5.41
N ASP A 180 -13.71 2.69 -6.21
CA ASP A 180 -13.08 3.44 -7.31
C ASP A 180 -11.95 4.35 -6.76
N ALA A 181 -10.88 4.58 -7.54
CA ALA A 181 -9.68 5.28 -7.10
C ALA A 181 -9.94 6.71 -6.61
N VAL A 182 -11.02 7.36 -7.05
CA VAL A 182 -11.43 8.67 -6.55
C VAL A 182 -11.75 8.64 -5.04
N ALA A 183 -12.17 7.49 -4.50
CA ALA A 183 -12.51 7.33 -3.09
C ALA A 183 -11.29 6.97 -2.20
N VAL A 184 -10.25 6.34 -2.77
CA VAL A 184 -9.10 5.77 -2.02
C VAL A 184 -7.80 6.55 -2.23
N ALA A 185 -7.85 7.88 -2.09
CA ALA A 185 -6.63 8.70 -2.04
C ALA A 185 -5.76 8.36 -0.81
N PRO A 186 -4.45 8.12 -0.94
CA PRO A 186 -3.59 7.85 0.20
C PRO A 186 -3.38 9.10 1.05
N LYS A 187 -3.22 8.91 2.37
CA LYS A 187 -2.63 9.95 3.21
C LYS A 187 -1.13 9.99 2.94
N VAL A 188 -0.62 11.14 2.53
CA VAL A 188 0.81 11.36 2.28
C VAL A 188 1.39 12.35 3.29
N SER A 189 2.39 11.91 4.04
CA SER A 189 3.12 12.69 5.04
C SER A 189 4.58 12.82 4.63
N HIS A 190 5.22 13.94 4.98
CA HIS A 190 6.59 14.27 4.60
C HIS A 190 7.40 14.65 5.83
N TYR A 191 8.58 14.05 5.97
CA TYR A 191 9.49 14.25 7.10
C TYR A 191 10.93 14.44 6.61
N THR A 192 11.69 15.26 7.33
CA THR A 192 13.16 15.34 7.18
C THR A 192 13.83 14.39 8.17
N LEU A 193 14.61 13.45 7.65
CA LEU A 193 15.45 12.53 8.41
C LEU A 193 16.75 13.26 8.80
N HIS A 194 16.70 14.05 9.87
CA HIS A 194 17.93 14.62 10.43
C HIS A 194 18.86 13.48 10.92
N ALA A 195 20.15 13.60 10.65
CA ALA A 195 21.19 12.76 11.26
C ALA A 195 21.25 12.97 12.79
#